data_AF-A0A953WGY6-F1
#
_entry.id   AF-A0A953WGY6-F1
#
_cell.length_a   1.000
_cell.length_b   1.000
_cell.length_c   1.000
_cell.angle_alpha   90.00
_cell.angle_beta   90.00
_cell.angle_gamma   90.00
#
_symmetry.space_group_name_H-M   'P 1'
#
loop_
_entity.id
_entity.type
_entity.pdbx_description
1 polymer ?
#
loop_
_entity_poly.entity_id
_entity_poly.type
_entity_poly.pdbx_seq_one_letter_code
_entity_poly.pdbx_strand_id
1 'polypeptide(L)' 'MALFILGLVIFFGAHVFSAVRSRDPGKDLKKKMGYGPYMGTYTFVSIVGFFLICVGFNETRGMGLVYS' A
#
# COMPACT_ATOMS: atom_id res chain seq x y z
N MET A 1 2.37 14.43 8.78
CA MET A 1 3.60 13.82 8.19
C MET A 1 3.73 12.32 8.46
N ALA A 2 3.64 11.86 9.72
CA ALA A 2 3.78 10.44 10.03
C ALA A 2 2.75 9.55 9.31
N LEU A 3 1.48 9.95 9.26
CA LEU A 3 0.42 9.22 8.54
C LEU A 3 0.69 9.11 7.03
N PHE A 4 1.22 10.17 6.43
CA PHE A 4 1.58 10.18 5.01
C PHE A 4 2.66 9.15 4.72
N ILE A 5 3.75 9.17 5.49
CA ILE A 5 4.87 8.21 5.34
C ILE A 5 4.37 6.78 5.59
N LEU A 6 3.56 6.55 6.63
CA LEU A 6 2.97 5.25 6.91
C LEU A 6 2.11 4.75 5.73
N GLY A 7 1.26 5.63 5.19
CA GLY A 7 0.44 5.33 4.02
C GLY A 7 1.27 4.94 2.80
N LEU A 8 2.37 5.66 2.54
CA LEU A 8 3.31 5.33 1.46
C LEU A 8 3.92 3.93 1.67
N VAL A 9 4.42 3.63 2.87
CA VAL A 9 5.02 2.33 3.18
C VAL A 9 4.02 1.19 2.97
N ILE A 10 2.78 1.34 3.46
CA ILE A 10 1.75 0.31 3.33
C ILE A 10 1.33 0.13 1.87
N PHE A 11 1.00 1.23 1.18
CA PHE A 11 0.51 1.20 -0.19
C PHE A 11 1.57 0.65 -1.14
N PHE A 12 2.76 1.25 -1.16
CA PHE A 12 3.84 0.82 -2.05
C PHE A 12 4.42 -0.53 -1.64
N GLY A 13 4.49 -0.84 -0.34
CA GLY A 13 4.90 -2.16 0.12
C GLY A 13 4.02 -3.27 -0.44
N ALA A 14 2.69 -3.11 -0.38
CA ALA A 14 1.75 -4.08 -0.96
C ALA A 14 1.88 -4.20 -2.49
N HIS A 15 2.01 -3.06 -3.19
CA HIS A 15 2.14 -3.05 -4.66
C HIS A 15 3.46 -3.64 -5.13
N VAL A 16 4.57 -3.26 -4.52
CA VAL A 16 5.90 -3.80 -4.83
C VAL A 16 5.92 -5.29 -4.56
N PHE A 17 5.44 -5.73 -3.41
CA PHE A 17 5.33 -7.16 -3.10
C PHE A 17 4.51 -7.90 -4.17
N SER A 18 3.34 -7.39 -4.55
CA SER A 18 2.51 -7.99 -5.60
C SER A 18 3.20 -8.05 -6.97
N ALA A 19 4.00 -7.04 -7.29
CA ALA A 19 4.77 -7.00 -8.53
C ALA A 19 5.89 -8.06 -8.53
N VAL A 20 6.69 -8.11 -7.46
CA VAL A 20 7.94 -8.88 -7.40
C VAL A 20 7.81 -10.27 -6.76
N ARG A 21 6.64 -10.63 -6.20
CA ARG A 21 6.44 -11.95 -5.59
C ARG A 21 6.77 -13.09 -6.55
N SER A 22 7.28 -14.20 -6.00
CA SER A 22 7.45 -15.43 -6.76
C SER A 22 6.11 -15.94 -7.30
N ARG A 23 6.15 -16.39 -8.55
CA ARG A 23 5.06 -17.07 -9.25
C ARG A 23 5.44 -18.52 -9.56
N ASP A 24 6.53 -19.01 -8.95
CA ASP A 24 7.01 -20.37 -9.17
C ASP A 24 6.04 -21.40 -8.56
N PRO A 25 5.94 -22.60 -9.16
CA PRO A 25 5.16 -23.69 -8.60
C PRO A 25 5.53 -23.96 -7.12
N GLY A 26 4.54 -24.08 -6.25
CA GLY A 26 4.75 -24.33 -4.82
C GLY A 26 5.23 -23.11 -4.00
N LYS A 27 5.53 -21.98 -4.62
CA LYS A 27 5.90 -20.71 -3.95
C LYS A 27 4.91 -19.58 -4.21
N ASP A 28 4.07 -19.70 -5.24
CA ASP A 28 3.02 -18.74 -5.55
C ASP A 28 1.99 -18.61 -4.41
N LEU A 29 2.13 -17.54 -3.64
CA LEU A 29 1.23 -17.22 -2.53
C LEU A 29 -0.23 -17.04 -2.97
N LYS A 30 -0.48 -16.49 -4.16
CA LYS A 30 -1.84 -16.34 -4.70
C LYS A 30 -2.46 -17.69 -5.00
N LYS A 31 -1.68 -18.65 -5.51
CA LYS A 31 -2.17 -20.04 -5.68
C LYS A 31 -2.45 -20.72 -4.35
N LYS A 32 -1.60 -20.49 -3.33
CA LYS A 32 -1.78 -21.08 -1.99
C LYS A 32 -3.01 -20.53 -1.25
N MET A 33 -3.23 -19.22 -1.32
CA MET A 33 -4.34 -18.55 -0.64
C MET A 33 -5.66 -18.61 -1.44
N GLY A 34 -5.59 -18.89 -2.73
CA GLY A 34 -6.71 -18.75 -3.65
C GLY A 34 -6.91 -17.31 -4.15
N TYR A 35 -7.56 -17.18 -5.31
CA TYR A 35 -7.74 -15.89 -5.98
C TYR A 35 -8.50 -14.87 -5.13
N GLY A 36 -9.67 -15.25 -4.62
CA GLY A 36 -10.57 -14.36 -3.88
C GLY A 36 -9.91 -13.78 -2.62
N PRO A 37 -9.44 -14.61 -1.67
CA PRO A 37 -8.80 -14.13 -0.45
C PRO A 37 -7.55 -13.29 -0.74
N TYR A 38 -6.70 -13.71 -1.69
CA TYR A 38 -5.50 -12.94 -2.05
C TYR A 38 -5.86 -11.55 -2.58
N MET A 39 -6.80 -11.46 -3.52
CA MET A 39 -7.21 -10.16 -4.08
C MET A 39 -7.97 -9.31 -3.06
N GLY A 40 -8.79 -9.91 -2.19
CA GLY A 40 -9.48 -9.21 -1.12
C GLY A 40 -8.50 -8.56 -0.13
N THR A 41 -7.53 -9.31 0.36
CA THR A 41 -6.48 -8.78 1.25
C THR A 41 -5.64 -7.72 0.55
N TYR A 42 -5.24 -7.96 -0.70
CA TYR A 42 -4.48 -6.98 -1.49
C TYR A 42 -5.23 -5.65 -1.62
N THR A 43 -6.52 -5.70 -1.99
CA THR A 43 -7.37 -4.51 -2.12
C THR A 43 -7.54 -3.81 -0.78
N PHE A 44 -7.80 -4.56 0.29
CA PHE A 44 -7.98 -3.99 1.63
C PHE A 44 -6.72 -3.27 2.11
N VAL A 45 -5.54 -3.90 1.99
CA VAL A 45 -4.28 -3.26 2.39
C VAL A 45 -4.00 -2.03 1.51
N SER A 46 -4.26 -2.12 0.21
CA SER A 46 -4.07 -1.01 -0.72
C SER A 46 -4.98 0.18 -0.40
N ILE A 47 -6.27 -0.04 -0.12
CA ILE A 47 -7.19 1.06 0.17
C ILE A 47 -6.88 1.72 1.51
N VAL A 48 -6.45 0.95 2.52
CA VAL A 48 -6.00 1.49 3.81
C VAL A 48 -4.75 2.35 3.64
N GLY A 49 -3.74 1.87 2.89
CA GLY A 49 -2.53 2.65 2.58
C GLY A 49 -2.85 3.94 1.83
N PHE A 50 -3.70 3.86 0.80
CA PHE A 50 -4.13 5.02 0.02
C PHE A 50 -4.90 6.04 0.87
N PHE A 51 -5.80 5.58 1.73
CA PHE A 51 -6.53 6.44 2.66
C PHE A 51 -5.58 7.22 3.58
N LEU A 52 -4.57 6.55 4.14
CA LEU A 52 -3.56 7.19 4.99
C LEU A 52 -2.73 8.23 4.23
N ILE A 53 -2.43 7.98 2.95
CA ILE A 53 -1.78 8.98 2.09
C ILE A 53 -2.67 10.22 1.95
N CYS A 54 -3.96 10.06 1.66
CA CYS A 54 -4.88 11.19 1.52
C CYS A 54 -5.01 12.01 2.81
N VAL A 55 -5.20 11.34 3.95
CA VAL A 55 -5.29 11.99 5.27
C VAL A 55 -3.98 12.68 5.62
N GLY A 56 -2.86 11.97 5.49
CA GLY A 56 -1.55 12.51 5.81
C GLY A 56 -1.15 13.69 4.91
N PHE A 57 -1.51 13.67 3.63
CA PHE A 57 -1.30 14.79 2.73
C PHE A 57 -2.15 16.01 3.12
N ASN A 58 -3.40 15.78 3.55
CA ASN A 58 -4.28 16.84 4.02
C ASN A 58 -3.71 17.57 5.25
N GLU A 59 -3.09 16.84 6.18
CA GLU A 59 -2.42 17.45 7.34
C GLU A 59 -1.24 18.34 6.94
N THR A 60 -0.58 18.00 5.83
CA THR A 60 0.71 18.62 5.48
C THR A 60 0.58 19.78 4.52
N ARG A 61 -0.49 19.81 3.71
CA ARG A 61 -0.69 20.85 2.68
C ARG A 61 -0.94 22.25 3.24
N GLY A 62 -1.34 22.36 4.52
CA GLY A 62 -1.55 23.64 5.19
C GLY A 62 -0.29 24.28 5.79
N MET A 63 0.86 23.59 5.76
CA MET A 63 2.06 24.02 6.50
C MET A 63 2.93 25.08 5.80
N GLY A 64 2.46 25.64 4.68
CA GLY A 64 3.22 26.61 3.86
C GLY A 64 4.29 25.95 2.99
N LEU A 65 4.81 26.70 2.01
CA LEU A 65 5.92 26.24 1.19
C LEU A 65 7.20 26.28 2.01
N VAL A 66 8.01 25.22 1.94
CA VAL A 66 9.30 25.13 2.64
C VAL A 66 10.33 26.12 2.07
N TYR A 67 10.11 26.58 0.84
CA TYR A 67 10.89 27.57 0.13
C TYR A 67 9.92 28.62 -0.42
N SER A 68 9.70 29.66 0.36
CA SER A 68 8.99 30.89 0.00
C SER A 68 9.94 32.07 0.12
#